data_AF-A0A4Q2Z5Q2-F1
#
_entry.id   AF-A0A4Q2Z5Q2-F1
#
_cell.length_a   1.000
_cell.length_b   1.000
_cell.length_c   1.000
_cell.angle_alpha   90.00
_cell.angle_beta   90.00
_cell.angle_gamma   90.00
#
_symmetry.space_group_name_H-M   'P 1'
#
loop_
_entity.id
_entity.type
_entity.pdbx_description
1 polymer ?
#
loop_
_entity_poly.entity_id
_entity_poly.type
_entity_poly.pdbx_seq_one_letter_code
_entity_poly.pdbx_strand_id
1 'polypeptide(L)'
;MKLGLCVFFNYAFPRNIPIWRELYGNIFADIIFIQPFTRSDDADVVTVYRASFNFAGYFSDARAALEAMDVDAVVFTGDDCILNPSLFGSDFSKNFRWTDGVSAFIPELLPFAHANWWRNRHKISVLGRFVGNYGIYDQRIEGWERNLPDPAELTAKFSAAGQALGKLEIPPQEELSKLTGAQNEIMRRVFRGQPEAELPYPVSYAVSDFFIVA
;
A
#
# COMPACT_ATOMS: atom_id res chain seq x y z
N MET A 1 -19.27 3.22 16.58
CA MET A 1 -18.42 2.59 15.59
C MET A 1 -17.25 1.96 16.31
N LYS A 2 -17.03 0.67 16.13
CA LYS A 2 -16.00 -0.14 16.76
C LYS A 2 -14.77 -0.14 15.85
N LEU A 3 -13.63 0.34 16.34
CA LEU A 3 -12.41 0.50 15.56
C LEU A 3 -11.39 -0.57 15.96
N GLY A 4 -10.75 -1.17 14.96
CA GLY A 4 -9.54 -1.98 15.11
C GLY A 4 -8.29 -1.17 14.77
N LEU A 5 -7.15 -1.57 15.34
CA LEU A 5 -5.83 -1.04 14.98
C LEU A 5 -4.95 -2.17 14.45
N CYS A 6 -4.35 -1.98 13.29
CA CYS A 6 -3.32 -2.83 12.74
C CYS A 6 -2.00 -2.06 12.66
N VAL A 7 -1.04 -2.41 13.51
CA VAL A 7 0.31 -1.84 13.47
C VAL A 7 1.21 -2.76 12.66
N PHE A 8 1.75 -2.29 11.54
CA PHE A 8 2.65 -3.09 10.70
C PHE A 8 4.09 -2.62 10.83
N PHE A 9 5.00 -3.57 11.01
CA PHE A 9 6.39 -3.28 11.32
C PHE A 9 7.30 -3.46 10.11
N ASN A 10 8.21 -2.51 9.90
CA ASN A 10 9.27 -2.69 8.90
C ASN A 10 10.27 -3.78 9.35
N TYR A 11 10.57 -3.83 10.66
CA TYR A 11 11.43 -4.84 11.28
C TYR A 11 10.82 -5.36 12.59
N ALA A 12 11.30 -6.49 13.07
CA ALA A 12 10.85 -7.06 14.33
C ALA A 12 11.23 -6.20 15.55
N PHE A 13 10.28 -5.40 16.06
CA PHE A 13 10.44 -4.60 17.27
C PHE A 13 9.45 -5.01 18.36
N PRO A 14 9.59 -6.22 18.95
CA PRO A 14 8.66 -6.72 19.95
C PRO A 14 8.56 -5.82 21.20
N ARG A 15 9.60 -5.02 21.47
CA ARG A 15 9.61 -4.06 22.59
C ARG A 15 8.62 -2.90 22.42
N ASN A 16 8.17 -2.62 21.20
CA ASN A 16 7.22 -1.54 20.94
C ASN A 16 5.77 -1.98 21.22
N ILE A 17 5.48 -3.29 21.18
CA ILE A 17 4.12 -3.83 21.32
C ILE A 17 3.45 -3.39 22.65
N PRO A 18 4.09 -3.51 23.83
CA PRO A 18 3.48 -3.05 25.08
C PRO A 18 3.17 -1.54 25.08
N ILE A 19 4.01 -0.73 24.43
CA ILE A 19 3.84 0.73 24.34
C ILE A 19 2.61 1.07 23.51
N TRP A 20 2.42 0.39 22.36
CA TRP A 20 1.23 0.56 21.53
C TRP A 20 -0.05 0.19 22.30
N ARG A 21 -0.03 -0.91 23.07
CA ARG A 21 -1.17 -1.31 23.91
C ARG A 21 -1.47 -0.26 24.98
N GLU A 22 -0.45 0.31 25.62
CA GLU A 22 -0.62 1.36 26.62
C GLU A 22 -1.25 2.62 26.01
N LEU A 23 -0.75 3.07 24.85
CA LEU A 23 -1.21 4.30 24.21
C LEU A 23 -2.62 4.17 23.62
N TYR A 24 -2.97 3.00 23.08
CA TYR A 24 -4.12 2.86 22.18
C TYR A 24 -5.14 1.81 22.61
N GLY A 25 -4.84 0.95 23.60
CA GLY A 25 -5.71 -0.13 24.05
C GLY A 25 -7.05 0.30 24.64
N ASN A 26 -7.16 1.57 25.07
CA ASN A 26 -8.42 2.15 25.55
C ASN A 26 -9.25 2.82 24.43
N ILE A 27 -8.72 2.89 23.21
CA ILE A 27 -9.32 3.62 22.08
C ILE A 27 -9.84 2.64 21.05
N PHE A 28 -9.03 1.64 20.71
CA PHE A 28 -9.36 0.61 19.75
C PHE A 28 -9.89 -0.61 20.48
N ALA A 29 -10.92 -1.22 19.92
CA ALA A 29 -11.55 -2.40 20.50
C ALA A 29 -10.71 -3.67 20.29
N ASP A 30 -9.83 -3.64 19.29
CA ASP A 30 -8.91 -4.72 18.97
C ASP A 30 -7.62 -4.13 18.39
N ILE A 31 -6.47 -4.73 18.68
CA ILE A 31 -5.16 -4.32 18.17
C ILE A 31 -4.40 -5.54 17.71
N ILE A 32 -3.98 -5.56 16.45
CA ILE A 32 -3.06 -6.57 15.93
C ILE A 32 -1.73 -5.94 15.50
N PHE A 33 -0.67 -6.73 15.58
CA PHE A 33 0.69 -6.35 15.25
C PHE A 33 1.24 -7.27 14.15
N ILE A 34 1.55 -6.73 12.98
CA ILE A 34 2.13 -7.51 11.88
C ILE A 34 3.66 -7.38 11.91
N GLN A 35 4.35 -8.48 12.23
CA GLN A 35 5.81 -8.50 12.33
C GLN A 35 6.47 -9.45 11.33
N PRO A 36 7.51 -9.01 10.60
CA PRO A 36 8.22 -9.88 9.68
C PRO A 36 9.15 -10.85 10.41
N PHE A 37 9.19 -12.09 9.91
CA PHE A 37 10.19 -13.12 10.22
C PHE A 37 10.42 -13.38 11.72
N THR A 38 9.38 -13.20 12.55
CA THR A 38 9.48 -13.33 14.01
C THR A 38 8.43 -14.27 14.51
N ARG A 39 8.83 -15.29 15.27
CA ARG A 39 7.88 -16.14 15.98
C ARG A 39 7.42 -15.42 17.25
N SER A 40 6.12 -15.39 17.45
CA SER A 40 5.49 -14.85 18.66
C SER A 40 4.49 -15.87 19.20
N ASP A 41 4.40 -15.98 20.52
CA ASP A 41 3.32 -16.71 21.20
C ASP A 41 2.18 -15.76 21.62
N ASP A 42 2.34 -14.46 21.36
CA ASP A 42 1.32 -13.44 21.57
C ASP A 42 0.26 -13.52 20.47
N ALA A 43 -1.01 -13.72 20.86
CA ALA A 43 -2.13 -13.96 19.95
C ALA A 43 -2.45 -12.75 19.06
N ASP A 44 -2.09 -11.55 19.50
CA ASP A 44 -2.31 -10.32 18.74
C ASP A 44 -1.18 -10.07 17.72
N VAL A 45 -0.15 -10.92 17.68
CA VAL A 45 1.01 -10.76 16.80
C VAL A 45 0.93 -11.73 15.63
N VAL A 46 0.87 -11.18 14.42
CA VAL A 46 0.86 -11.92 13.17
C VAL A 46 2.26 -11.93 12.57
N THR A 47 2.86 -13.12 12.50
CA THR A 47 4.12 -13.32 11.78
C THR A 47 3.88 -13.33 10.27
N VAL A 48 4.62 -12.51 9.53
CA VAL A 48 4.63 -12.54 8.06
C VAL A 48 6.01 -12.93 7.52
N TYR A 49 6.02 -13.51 6.33
CA TYR A 49 7.23 -14.11 5.73
C TYR A 49 7.70 -13.35 4.49
N ARG A 50 7.30 -12.08 4.37
CA ARG A 50 7.69 -11.20 3.27
C ARG A 50 8.60 -10.10 3.78
N ALA A 51 9.42 -9.59 2.88
CA ALA A 51 10.27 -8.45 3.16
C ALA A 51 9.48 -7.14 3.12
N SER A 52 9.93 -6.17 3.90
CA SER A 52 9.24 -4.88 4.14
C SER A 52 9.13 -3.96 2.94
N PHE A 53 9.78 -4.27 1.82
CA PHE A 53 9.53 -3.59 0.55
C PHE A 53 8.22 -4.07 -0.14
N ASN A 54 7.47 -5.00 0.46
CA ASN A 54 6.22 -5.54 -0.06
C ASN A 54 5.12 -5.62 1.02
N PHE A 55 4.69 -4.46 1.54
CA PHE A 55 3.60 -4.39 2.53
C PHE A 55 2.26 -4.93 2.02
N ALA A 56 1.96 -4.84 0.72
CA ALA A 56 0.76 -5.48 0.17
C ALA A 56 0.74 -6.99 0.46
N GLY A 57 1.92 -7.63 0.39
CA GLY A 57 2.08 -9.01 0.79
C GLY A 57 1.92 -9.26 2.29
N TYR A 58 2.27 -8.30 3.16
CA TYR A 58 2.04 -8.41 4.60
C TYR A 58 0.55 -8.55 4.90
N PHE A 59 -0.26 -7.69 4.32
CA PHE A 59 -1.71 -7.71 4.51
C PHE A 59 -2.35 -8.96 3.90
N SER A 60 -1.80 -9.48 2.80
CA SER A 60 -2.22 -10.77 2.25
C SER A 60 -1.92 -11.93 3.20
N ASP A 61 -0.74 -11.95 3.83
CA ASP A 61 -0.35 -13.00 4.76
C ASP A 61 -1.15 -12.88 6.08
N ALA A 62 -1.47 -11.66 6.51
CA ALA A 62 -2.23 -11.36 7.73
C ALA A 62 -3.75 -11.35 7.55
N ARG A 63 -4.25 -11.64 6.34
CA ARG A 63 -5.67 -11.49 5.97
C ARG A 63 -6.63 -12.17 6.95
N ALA A 64 -6.34 -13.42 7.32
CA ALA A 64 -7.23 -14.18 8.20
C ALA A 64 -7.36 -13.54 9.60
N ALA A 65 -6.28 -12.95 10.12
CA ALA A 65 -6.31 -12.25 11.40
C ALA A 65 -7.07 -10.92 11.29
N LEU A 66 -6.85 -10.18 10.20
CA LEU A 66 -7.58 -8.95 9.90
C LEU A 66 -9.10 -9.18 9.77
N GLU A 67 -9.51 -10.23 9.04
CA GLU A 67 -10.93 -10.60 8.86
C GLU A 67 -11.56 -11.17 10.15
N ALA A 68 -10.75 -11.63 11.12
CA ALA A 68 -11.23 -12.12 12.40
C ALA A 68 -11.50 -11.00 13.42
N MET A 69 -11.05 -9.77 13.15
CA MET A 69 -11.31 -8.63 14.01
C MET A 69 -12.82 -8.31 13.99
N ASP A 70 -13.46 -8.32 15.15
CA ASP A 70 -14.87 -7.94 15.29
C ASP A 70 -14.96 -6.41 15.36
N VAL A 71 -14.78 -5.70 14.25
CA VAL A 71 -14.74 -4.23 14.18
C VAL A 71 -15.44 -3.70 12.92
N ASP A 72 -15.88 -2.44 12.94
CA ASP A 72 -16.53 -1.79 11.80
C ASP A 72 -15.54 -1.19 10.79
N ALA A 73 -14.30 -0.92 11.23
CA ALA A 73 -13.20 -0.45 10.41
C ALA A 73 -11.86 -0.69 11.10
N VAL A 74 -10.81 -0.94 10.32
CA VAL A 74 -9.44 -1.11 10.76
C VAL A 74 -8.60 0.10 10.36
N VAL A 75 -7.95 0.71 11.35
CA VAL A 75 -6.92 1.73 11.16
C VAL A 75 -5.58 1.03 11.01
N PHE A 76 -4.89 1.27 9.91
CA PHE A 76 -3.57 0.72 9.64
C PHE A 76 -2.52 1.78 9.86
N THR A 77 -1.43 1.42 10.54
CA THR A 77 -0.30 2.34 10.69
C THR A 77 1.06 1.64 10.78
N GLY A 78 2.10 2.31 10.28
CA GLY A 78 3.49 1.89 10.46
C GLY A 78 3.92 2.01 11.92
N ASP A 79 4.85 1.17 12.36
CA ASP A 79 5.32 1.15 13.75
C ASP A 79 6.09 2.41 14.18
N ASP A 80 6.56 3.19 13.21
CA ASP A 80 7.27 4.45 13.38
C ASP A 80 6.34 5.68 13.40
N CYS A 81 5.03 5.48 13.25
CA CYS A 81 4.02 6.53 13.33
C CYS A 81 3.47 6.67 14.76
N ILE A 82 3.10 7.89 15.15
CA ILE A 82 2.30 8.14 16.36
C ILE A 82 0.96 8.71 15.92
N LEU A 83 -0.11 7.98 16.23
CA LEU A 83 -1.47 8.41 15.98
C LEU A 83 -1.91 9.40 17.06
N ASN A 84 -2.56 10.50 16.66
CA ASN A 84 -3.19 11.41 17.61
C ASN A 84 -4.50 10.79 18.15
N PRO A 85 -4.57 10.42 19.45
CA PRO A 85 -5.74 9.78 20.03
C PRO A 85 -7.05 10.53 19.82
N SER A 86 -7.02 11.87 19.80
CA SER A 86 -8.23 12.70 19.70
C SER A 86 -8.91 12.64 18.33
N LEU A 87 -8.24 12.06 17.33
CA LEU A 87 -8.85 11.84 16.02
C LEU A 87 -9.78 10.61 16.01
N PHE A 88 -9.64 9.73 17.00
CA PHE A 88 -10.37 8.47 17.10
C PHE A 88 -11.41 8.53 18.23
N GLY A 89 -12.28 7.52 18.31
CA GLY A 89 -13.39 7.49 19.28
C GLY A 89 -14.66 8.14 18.75
N SER A 90 -15.35 8.93 19.59
CA SER A 90 -16.69 9.45 19.28
C SER A 90 -16.74 10.39 18.07
N ASP A 91 -15.65 11.11 17.80
CA ASP A 91 -15.56 12.07 16.69
C ASP A 91 -15.00 11.46 15.40
N PHE A 92 -14.69 10.16 15.37
CA PHE A 92 -14.06 9.51 14.22
C PHE A 92 -14.78 9.81 12.90
N SER A 93 -16.10 9.61 12.86
CA SER A 93 -16.88 9.78 11.63
C SER A 93 -16.84 11.20 11.11
N LYS A 94 -16.76 12.18 12.01
CA LYS A 94 -16.60 13.59 11.65
C LYS A 94 -15.18 13.87 11.15
N ASN A 95 -14.16 13.39 11.86
CA ASN A 95 -12.76 13.67 11.55
C ASN A 95 -12.33 13.09 10.19
N PHE A 96 -12.81 11.88 9.87
CA PHE A 96 -12.48 11.18 8.62
C PHE A 96 -13.58 11.25 7.57
N ARG A 97 -14.65 12.03 7.80
CA ARG A 97 -15.84 12.09 6.94
C ARG A 97 -16.39 10.69 6.62
N TRP A 98 -16.38 9.82 7.62
CA TRP A 98 -16.80 8.42 7.51
C TRP A 98 -18.32 8.33 7.59
N THR A 99 -18.95 8.16 6.43
CA THR A 99 -20.40 8.03 6.26
C THR A 99 -20.75 6.71 5.58
N ASP A 100 -22.04 6.38 5.50
CA ASP A 100 -22.52 5.21 4.77
C ASP A 100 -21.93 5.15 3.35
N GLY A 101 -21.43 3.96 2.97
CA GLY A 101 -20.80 3.72 1.67
C GLY A 101 -19.31 4.06 1.59
N VAL A 102 -18.71 4.69 2.61
CA VAL A 102 -17.25 4.83 2.70
C VAL A 102 -16.65 3.49 3.11
N SER A 103 -15.75 2.97 2.28
CA SER A 103 -15.04 1.70 2.51
C SER A 103 -13.56 1.88 2.81
N ALA A 104 -13.01 3.06 2.56
CA ALA A 104 -11.61 3.34 2.86
C ALA A 104 -11.35 4.85 3.00
N PHE A 105 -10.32 5.17 3.79
CA PHE A 105 -9.67 6.46 3.83
C PHE A 105 -8.19 6.25 3.50
N ILE A 106 -7.76 6.84 2.39
CA ILE A 106 -6.35 6.86 1.96
C ILE A 106 -5.96 8.34 1.90
N PRO A 107 -5.00 8.81 2.72
CA PRO A 107 -4.69 10.24 2.83
C PRO A 107 -4.29 10.88 1.52
N GLU A 108 -3.51 10.14 0.73
CA GLU A 108 -2.99 10.59 -0.55
C GLU A 108 -2.95 9.43 -1.54
N LEU A 109 -3.57 9.68 -2.69
CA LEU A 109 -3.43 8.86 -3.89
C LEU A 109 -2.69 9.70 -4.93
N LEU A 110 -1.66 9.10 -5.51
CA LEU A 110 -0.89 9.72 -6.58
C LEU A 110 -1.16 8.97 -7.88
N PRO A 111 -1.44 9.68 -8.99
CA PRO A 111 -1.49 9.05 -10.30
C PRO A 111 -0.16 8.37 -10.58
N PHE A 112 -0.20 7.19 -11.20
CA PHE A 112 1.03 6.49 -11.54
C PHE A 112 1.94 7.32 -12.47
N ALA A 113 1.32 8.16 -13.31
CA ALA A 113 1.97 9.12 -14.21
C ALA A 113 2.55 10.38 -13.52
N HIS A 114 2.53 10.48 -12.19
CA HIS A 114 2.96 11.68 -11.49
C HIS A 114 4.46 11.97 -11.68
N ALA A 115 4.87 13.21 -11.98
CA ALA A 115 6.28 13.53 -12.33
C ALA A 115 7.31 13.18 -11.23
N ASN A 116 6.94 13.30 -9.95
CA ASN A 116 7.83 12.92 -8.83
C ASN A 116 7.99 11.39 -8.69
N TRP A 117 7.29 10.59 -9.49
CA TRP A 117 7.42 9.13 -9.56
C TRP A 117 8.86 8.69 -9.74
N TRP A 118 9.60 9.38 -10.61
CA TRP A 118 10.94 8.98 -11.06
C TRP A 118 12.03 9.08 -10.00
N ARG A 119 11.83 9.90 -8.96
CA ARG A 119 12.82 10.06 -7.87
C ARG A 119 12.98 8.80 -7.02
N ASN A 120 12.00 7.89 -7.03
CA ASN A 120 12.06 6.65 -6.27
C ASN A 120 12.31 5.45 -7.20
N ARG A 121 13.58 5.04 -7.32
CA ARG A 121 14.04 4.03 -8.28
C ARG A 121 13.47 2.62 -8.06
N HIS A 122 12.99 2.30 -6.85
CA HIS A 122 12.32 1.03 -6.59
C HIS A 122 11.05 0.86 -7.45
N LYS A 123 10.46 1.98 -7.89
CA LYS A 123 9.28 2.03 -8.74
C LYS A 123 9.52 1.60 -10.18
N ILE A 124 10.73 1.76 -10.71
CA ILE A 124 11.07 1.21 -12.05
C ILE A 124 11.03 -0.31 -12.01
N SER A 125 11.43 -0.90 -10.88
CA SER A 125 11.31 -2.34 -10.66
C SER A 125 9.85 -2.78 -10.59
N VAL A 126 8.93 -1.91 -10.14
CA VAL A 126 7.48 -2.16 -10.20
C VAL A 126 7.00 -2.15 -11.65
N LEU A 127 7.39 -1.17 -12.47
CA LEU A 127 7.11 -1.16 -13.91
C LEU A 127 7.58 -2.43 -14.63
N GLY A 128 8.79 -2.89 -14.30
CA GLY A 128 9.35 -4.12 -14.86
C GLY A 128 8.47 -5.36 -14.65
N ARG A 129 7.62 -5.36 -13.61
CA ARG A 129 6.69 -6.46 -13.33
C ARG A 129 5.54 -6.54 -14.32
N PHE A 130 5.23 -5.45 -15.02
CA PHE A 130 4.11 -5.35 -15.96
C PHE A 130 4.54 -5.53 -17.42
N VAL A 131 5.81 -5.28 -17.76
CA VAL A 131 6.31 -5.30 -19.16
C VAL A 131 7.41 -6.33 -19.44
N GLY A 132 7.85 -7.09 -18.42
CA GLY A 132 8.93 -8.07 -18.53
C GLY A 132 8.46 -9.52 -18.36
N ASN A 133 9.37 -10.48 -18.59
CA ASN A 133 9.20 -11.88 -18.15
C ASN A 133 9.20 -12.01 -16.61
N TYR A 134 9.51 -10.94 -15.89
CA TYR A 134 9.71 -10.90 -14.44
C TYR A 134 8.43 -10.48 -13.72
N GLY A 135 7.36 -11.26 -13.93
CA GLY A 135 6.09 -11.08 -13.25
C GLY A 135 6.24 -11.07 -11.73
N ILE A 136 5.75 -9.99 -11.14
CA ILE A 136 5.65 -9.55 -9.74
C ILE A 136 6.88 -9.70 -8.81
N TYR A 137 7.70 -10.77 -8.83
CA TYR A 137 9.04 -10.81 -8.19
C TYR A 137 10.06 -11.83 -8.83
N ASP A 138 9.65 -12.80 -9.66
CA ASP A 138 10.42 -13.50 -10.72
C ASP A 138 9.50 -14.54 -11.41
N GLN A 139 9.84 -14.87 -12.66
CA GLN A 139 9.19 -15.63 -13.74
C GLN A 139 8.21 -16.75 -13.32
N ARG A 140 6.97 -16.63 -13.85
CA ARG A 140 5.90 -17.66 -14.07
C ARG A 140 4.51 -17.39 -13.44
N ILE A 141 4.20 -16.20 -12.92
CA ILE A 141 2.82 -15.90 -12.52
C ILE A 141 2.02 -15.46 -13.75
N GLU A 142 1.43 -16.43 -14.44
CA GLU A 142 0.49 -16.19 -15.54
C GLU A 142 -0.89 -15.80 -14.98
N GLY A 143 -1.57 -14.86 -15.65
CA GLY A 143 -2.95 -14.51 -15.33
C GLY A 143 -3.13 -13.73 -14.02
N TRP A 144 -2.10 -13.00 -13.56
CA TRP A 144 -2.22 -12.10 -12.41
C TRP A 144 -3.31 -11.04 -12.64
N GLU A 145 -3.54 -10.64 -13.89
CA GLU A 145 -4.57 -9.69 -14.32
C GLU A 145 -5.96 -10.14 -13.88
N ARG A 146 -6.21 -11.46 -13.79
CA ARG A 146 -7.50 -12.03 -13.37
C ARG A 146 -7.76 -11.89 -11.87
N ASN A 147 -6.73 -11.60 -11.09
CA ASN A 147 -6.80 -11.46 -9.64
C ASN A 147 -6.86 -9.98 -9.21
N LEU A 148 -6.77 -9.06 -10.17
CA LEU A 148 -6.95 -7.64 -9.94
C LEU A 148 -8.32 -7.19 -10.44
N PRO A 149 -8.89 -6.11 -9.88
CA PRO A 149 -10.12 -5.52 -10.40
C PRO A 149 -9.97 -5.10 -11.87
N ASP A 150 -11.10 -5.05 -12.59
CA ASP A 150 -11.10 -4.65 -13.99
C ASP A 150 -10.46 -3.24 -14.17
N PRO A 151 -9.56 -3.04 -15.15
CA PRO A 151 -8.94 -1.75 -15.43
C PRO A 151 -9.94 -0.61 -15.63
N ALA A 152 -11.02 -0.82 -16.37
CA ALA A 152 -12.01 0.22 -16.60
C ALA A 152 -12.77 0.56 -15.31
N GLU A 153 -13.05 -0.45 -14.47
CA GLU A 153 -13.66 -0.23 -13.16
C GLU A 153 -12.77 0.62 -12.24
N LEU A 154 -11.48 0.29 -12.13
CA LEU A 154 -10.56 1.11 -11.31
C LEU A 154 -10.39 2.51 -11.89
N THR A 155 -10.22 2.62 -13.20
CA THR A 155 -10.15 3.92 -13.89
C THR A 155 -11.35 4.80 -13.51
N ALA A 156 -12.56 4.26 -13.58
CA ALA A 156 -13.77 4.99 -13.22
C ALA A 156 -13.76 5.41 -11.74
N LYS A 157 -13.39 4.50 -10.82
CA LYS A 157 -13.30 4.80 -9.38
C LYS A 157 -12.28 5.90 -9.08
N PHE A 158 -11.10 5.85 -9.67
CA PHE A 158 -10.05 6.85 -9.47
C PHE A 158 -10.40 8.20 -10.11
N SER A 159 -10.98 8.20 -11.30
CA SER A 159 -11.45 9.45 -11.94
C SER A 159 -12.56 10.11 -11.11
N ALA A 160 -13.48 9.33 -10.52
CA ALA A 160 -14.48 9.85 -9.58
C ALA A 160 -13.85 10.45 -8.32
N ALA A 161 -12.70 9.93 -7.88
CA ALA A 161 -11.89 10.48 -6.80
C ALA A 161 -10.99 11.66 -7.22
N GLY A 162 -11.18 12.21 -8.42
CA GLY A 162 -10.40 13.34 -8.94
C GLY A 162 -8.98 12.98 -9.40
N GLN A 163 -8.66 11.69 -9.52
CA GLN A 163 -7.37 11.23 -10.00
C GLN A 163 -7.42 11.09 -11.52
N ALA A 164 -6.75 12.01 -12.21
CA ALA A 164 -6.64 11.96 -13.66
C ALA A 164 -5.63 10.87 -14.08
N LEU A 165 -6.07 9.99 -14.97
CA LEU A 165 -5.19 9.08 -15.67
C LEU A 165 -4.41 9.85 -16.74
N GLY A 166 -3.16 10.17 -16.42
CA GLY A 166 -2.19 10.66 -17.38
C GLY A 166 -1.46 9.49 -18.06
N LYS A 167 -0.84 9.80 -19.20
CA LYS A 167 0.20 8.92 -19.75
C LYS A 167 1.47 9.06 -18.93
N LEU A 168 2.25 8.01 -18.87
CA LEU A 168 3.55 8.08 -18.25
C LEU A 168 4.52 8.79 -19.21
N GLU A 169 5.08 9.92 -18.81
CA GLU A 169 6.09 10.65 -19.58
C GLU A 169 7.49 10.11 -19.28
N ILE A 170 8.37 10.13 -20.29
CA ILE A 170 9.76 9.73 -20.12
C ILE A 170 10.47 10.67 -19.12
N PRO A 171 11.25 10.14 -18.15
CA PRO A 171 11.91 10.99 -17.18
C PRO A 171 12.95 11.91 -17.82
N PRO A 172 13.31 13.03 -17.16
CA PRO A 172 14.41 13.88 -17.59
C PRO A 172 15.71 13.10 -17.78
N GLN A 173 16.57 13.56 -18.71
CA GLN A 173 17.85 12.92 -19.03
C GLN A 173 18.75 12.71 -17.80
N GLU A 174 18.68 13.62 -16.82
CA GLU A 174 19.40 13.49 -15.55
C GLU A 174 19.01 12.21 -14.81
N GLU A 175 17.73 11.87 -14.75
CA GLU A 175 17.23 10.65 -14.12
C GLU A 175 17.53 9.41 -14.95
N LEU A 176 17.45 9.50 -16.28
CA LEU A 176 17.83 8.41 -17.19
C LEU A 176 19.30 8.00 -17.04
N SER A 177 20.21 8.97 -16.87
CA SER A 177 21.65 8.70 -16.71
C SER A 177 21.99 7.94 -15.43
N LYS A 178 21.08 7.96 -14.44
CA LYS A 178 21.24 7.29 -13.15
C LYS A 178 20.74 5.83 -13.17
N LEU A 179 20.14 5.37 -14.26
CA LEU A 179 19.52 4.05 -14.35
C LEU A 179 20.54 2.94 -14.57
N THR A 180 20.32 1.79 -13.94
CA THR A 180 21.10 0.58 -14.20
C THR A 180 20.75 -0.01 -15.58
N GLY A 181 21.56 -0.96 -16.09
CA GLY A 181 21.26 -1.64 -17.36
C GLY A 181 19.88 -2.33 -17.37
N ALA A 182 19.50 -2.97 -16.27
CA ALA A 182 18.19 -3.62 -16.13
C ALA A 182 17.04 -2.60 -16.12
N GLN A 183 17.21 -1.46 -15.45
CA GLN A 183 16.22 -0.39 -15.44
C GLN A 183 16.05 0.26 -16.81
N ASN A 184 17.15 0.48 -17.53
CA ASN A 184 17.10 0.98 -18.91
C ASN A 184 16.33 0.04 -19.85
N GLU A 185 16.47 -1.28 -19.67
CA GLU A 185 15.71 -2.25 -20.47
C GLU A 185 14.20 -2.20 -20.17
N ILE A 186 13.81 -2.05 -18.90
CA ILE A 186 12.41 -1.82 -18.53
C ILE A 186 11.88 -0.57 -19.23
N MET A 187 12.62 0.54 -19.17
CA MET A 187 12.23 1.80 -19.81
C MET A 187 12.03 1.65 -21.32
N ARG A 188 12.95 0.96 -22.02
CA ARG A 188 12.79 0.69 -23.46
C ARG A 188 11.50 -0.07 -23.77
N ARG A 189 11.11 -1.03 -22.92
CA ARG A 189 9.89 -1.84 -23.13
C ARG A 189 8.61 -1.09 -22.83
N VAL A 190 8.60 -0.29 -21.76
CA VAL A 190 7.46 0.56 -21.40
C VAL A 190 7.21 1.59 -22.50
N PHE A 191 8.24 2.33 -22.90
CA PHE A 191 8.10 3.46 -23.82
C PHE A 191 8.16 3.09 -25.29
N ARG A 192 8.82 1.97 -25.66
CA ARG A 192 8.97 1.52 -27.06
C ARG A 192 9.48 2.61 -28.00
N GLY A 193 10.36 3.48 -27.50
CA GLY A 193 10.92 4.61 -28.25
C GLY A 193 10.01 5.84 -28.35
N GLN A 194 8.84 5.84 -27.70
CA GLN A 194 7.94 6.98 -27.63
C GLN A 194 8.27 7.89 -26.42
N PRO A 195 7.94 9.19 -26.47
CA PRO A 195 8.12 10.09 -25.32
C PRO A 195 7.14 9.80 -24.18
N GLU A 196 6.05 9.08 -24.46
CA GLU A 196 4.97 8.77 -23.55
C GLU A 196 4.57 7.29 -23.68
N ALA A 197 4.07 6.70 -22.59
CA ALA A 197 3.58 5.32 -22.55
C ALA A 197 2.17 5.24 -21.93
N GLU A 198 1.30 4.44 -22.56
CA GLU A 198 0.03 4.02 -21.99
C GLU A 198 0.28 2.91 -20.97
N LEU A 199 -0.17 3.11 -19.72
CA LEU A 199 -0.13 2.10 -18.67
C LEU A 199 -1.53 1.99 -18.03
N PRO A 200 -2.34 1.00 -18.44
CA PRO A 200 -3.69 0.84 -17.88
C PRO A 200 -3.68 0.29 -16.45
N TYR A 201 -2.58 -0.33 -16.01
CA TYR A 201 -2.41 -0.81 -14.64
C TYR A 201 -0.94 -0.81 -14.20
N PRO A 202 -0.65 -0.47 -12.94
CA PRO A 202 -1.56 0.10 -11.95
C PRO A 202 -1.86 1.58 -12.24
N VAL A 203 -3.11 1.98 -12.01
CA VAL A 203 -3.66 3.32 -12.30
C VAL A 203 -3.05 4.41 -11.39
N SER A 204 -2.90 4.07 -10.12
CA SER A 204 -2.44 4.97 -9.08
C SER A 204 -1.67 4.17 -8.04
N TYR A 205 -1.07 4.88 -7.09
CA TYR A 205 -0.43 4.28 -5.94
C TYR A 205 -0.62 5.19 -4.74
N ALA A 206 -0.56 4.60 -3.55
CA ALA A 206 -0.40 5.31 -2.31
C ALA A 206 0.97 4.96 -1.73
N VAL A 207 1.64 5.94 -1.15
CA VAL A 207 2.68 5.69 -0.16
C VAL A 207 2.11 6.26 1.11
N SER A 208 1.72 5.38 2.03
CA SER A 208 1.14 5.83 3.27
C SER A 208 1.47 4.87 4.39
N ASP A 209 1.96 5.45 5.47
CA ASP A 209 2.16 4.78 6.74
C ASP A 209 0.88 4.87 7.60
N PHE A 210 -0.23 5.38 7.04
CA PHE A 210 -1.52 5.50 7.70
C PHE A 210 -2.69 5.42 6.71
N PHE A 211 -3.61 4.46 6.91
CA PHE A 211 -4.85 4.40 6.13
C PHE A 211 -5.94 3.69 6.93
N ILE A 212 -7.18 3.75 6.46
CA ILE A 212 -8.33 3.13 7.14
C ILE A 212 -9.13 2.35 6.12
N VAL A 213 -9.62 1.17 6.49
CA VAL A 213 -10.47 0.31 5.65
C VAL A 213 -11.64 -0.19 6.50
N ALA A 214 -12.83 -0.23 5.91
CA ALA A 214 -14.02 -0.85 6.53
C ALA A 214 -13.87 -2.37 6.59
#